data_AF-A0A3D9LIW9-F1
#
_entry.id   AF-A0A3D9LIW9-F1
#
_cell.length_a   1.000
_cell.length_b   1.000
_cell.length_c   1.000
_cell.angle_alpha   90.00
_cell.angle_beta   90.00
_cell.angle_gamma   90.00
#
_symmetry.space_group_name_H-M   'P 1'
#
loop_
_entity.id
_entity.type
_entity.pdbx_description
1 polymer ?
#
loop_
_entity_poly.entity_id
_entity_poly.type
_entity_poly.pdbx_seq_one_letter_code
_entity_poly.pdbx_strand_id
1 'polypeptide(L)'
;MKSLTLSNYQKSQVMQNLYERADEFTFRFLLAYSVFGIAISTYYDTWLIGLSTAALAIGSWFAFKLLLPTHSLHRYVASGFFGVFVGTFIYQMHGLFEMHFFAFIGSAILIVYQNWRYQIPLITFIVIHHAVFAYLQYSGMSGVYFTQLEYMSLHTFIYHACLAITVVMVCGYWAHHFKKLTLADAAKSLELSNRMDLVNKMNKKLTKSQQELSVKNDELENTKSKLLSLTEKQANMYERLRKGVN
;
A
#
# COMPACT_ATOMS: atom_id res chain seq x y z
N MET A 1 6.55 -7.04 27.91
CA MET A 1 6.94 -6.04 26.89
C MET A 1 5.68 -5.47 26.25
N LYS A 2 5.41 -4.17 26.37
CA LYS A 2 4.32 -3.52 25.62
C LYS A 2 4.75 -3.47 24.14
N SER A 3 3.97 -4.07 23.24
CA SER A 3 4.20 -3.89 21.81
C SER A 3 4.10 -2.41 21.46
N LEU A 4 5.06 -1.91 20.68
CA LEU A 4 5.01 -0.54 20.17
C LEU A 4 3.78 -0.42 19.26
N THR A 5 2.82 0.40 19.68
CA THR A 5 1.66 0.75 18.86
C THR A 5 1.93 2.09 18.20
N LEU A 6 1.78 2.15 16.87
CA LEU A 6 1.96 3.41 16.14
C LEU A 6 0.96 4.46 16.63
N SER A 7 1.42 5.69 16.80
CA SER A 7 0.54 6.84 17.03
C SER A 7 -0.36 7.08 15.82
N ASN A 8 -1.48 7.79 16.02
CA ASN A 8 -2.39 8.12 14.91
C ASN A 8 -1.69 8.94 13.81
N TYR A 9 -0.76 9.82 14.20
CA TYR A 9 0.07 10.59 13.27
C TYR A 9 0.96 9.67 12.42
N GLN A 10 1.67 8.72 13.04
CA GLN A 10 2.52 7.78 12.33
C GLN A 10 1.72 6.87 11.39
N LYS A 11 0.54 6.39 11.82
CA LYS A 11 -0.38 5.64 10.96
C LYS A 11 -0.78 6.46 9.74
N SER A 12 -1.13 7.73 9.94
CA SER A 12 -1.51 8.63 8.85
C SER A 12 -0.38 8.82 7.83
N GLN A 13 0.86 9.04 8.31
CA GLN A 13 2.03 9.21 7.45
C GLN A 13 2.32 7.96 6.59
N VAL A 14 2.29 6.77 7.20
CA VAL A 14 2.47 5.50 6.49
C VAL A 14 1.41 5.32 5.40
N MET A 15 0.14 5.59 5.73
CA MET A 15 -0.96 5.45 4.79
C MET A 15 -0.94 6.51 3.68
N GLN A 16 -0.49 7.73 3.96
CA GLN A 16 -0.44 8.81 2.98
C GLN A 16 0.50 8.47 1.81
N ASN A 17 1.72 8.02 2.11
CA ASN A 17 2.69 7.59 1.09
C ASN A 17 2.18 6.39 0.26
N LEU A 18 1.37 5.52 0.87
CA LEU A 18 0.71 4.44 0.14
C LEU A 18 -0.38 4.99 -0.78
N TYR A 19 -1.19 5.93 -0.29
CA TYR A 19 -2.28 6.50 -1.06
C TYR A 19 -1.84 7.31 -2.28
N GLU A 20 -0.69 7.98 -2.21
CA GLU A 20 -0.13 8.71 -3.37
C GLU A 20 0.29 7.75 -4.48
N ARG A 21 0.99 6.67 -4.14
CA ARG A 21 1.35 5.61 -5.10
C ARG A 21 0.12 4.90 -5.65
N ALA A 22 -0.87 4.65 -4.79
CA ALA A 22 -2.16 4.11 -5.20
C ALA A 22 -2.90 5.04 -6.17
N ASP A 23 -2.86 6.36 -5.95
CA ASP A 23 -3.48 7.33 -6.85
C ASP A 23 -2.86 7.31 -8.26
N GLU A 24 -1.54 7.20 -8.36
CA GLU A 24 -0.87 7.07 -9.66
C GLU A 24 -1.27 5.77 -10.37
N PHE A 25 -1.28 4.65 -9.64
CA PHE A 25 -1.68 3.35 -10.18
C PHE A 25 -3.14 3.38 -10.66
N THR A 26 -4.06 3.85 -9.82
CA THR A 26 -5.49 3.96 -10.15
C THR A 26 -5.72 4.88 -11.34
N PHE A 27 -5.03 6.02 -11.42
CA PHE A 27 -5.17 6.94 -12.56
C PHE A 27 -4.74 6.30 -13.88
N ARG A 28 -3.66 5.51 -13.90
CA ARG A 28 -3.23 4.77 -15.11
C ARG A 28 -4.31 3.81 -15.59
N PHE A 29 -5.00 3.13 -14.67
CA PHE A 29 -6.11 2.25 -15.03
C PHE A 29 -7.37 3.02 -15.44
N LEU A 30 -7.65 4.17 -14.84
CA LEU A 30 -8.74 5.05 -15.27
C LEU A 30 -8.51 5.52 -16.72
N LEU A 31 -7.27 5.86 -17.07
CA LEU A 31 -6.88 6.17 -18.44
C LEU A 31 -7.02 4.94 -19.36
N ALA A 32 -6.59 3.75 -18.92
CA ALA A 32 -6.75 2.52 -19.71
C ALA A 32 -8.22 2.20 -20.00
N TYR A 33 -9.12 2.37 -19.02
CA TYR A 33 -10.56 2.22 -19.20
C TYR A 33 -11.12 3.27 -20.18
N SER A 34 -10.64 4.51 -20.07
CA SER A 34 -11.02 5.59 -20.98
C SER A 34 -10.62 5.28 -22.43
N VAL A 35 -9.36 4.86 -22.64
CA VAL A 35 -8.85 4.48 -23.98
C VAL A 35 -9.61 3.27 -24.52
N PHE A 36 -9.86 2.26 -23.69
CA PHE A 36 -10.63 1.08 -24.09
C PHE A 36 -12.07 1.46 -24.50
N GLY A 37 -12.78 2.27 -23.72
CA GLY A 37 -14.12 2.76 -24.05
C GLY A 37 -14.18 3.56 -25.34
N ILE A 38 -13.18 4.40 -25.58
CA ILE A 38 -13.06 5.12 -26.86
C ILE A 38 -12.81 4.14 -28.01
N ALA A 39 -11.89 3.17 -27.84
CA ALA A 39 -11.56 2.21 -28.89
C ALA A 39 -12.75 1.34 -29.30
N ILE A 40 -13.52 0.82 -28.34
CA ILE A 40 -14.69 0.00 -28.64
C ILE A 40 -15.88 0.80 -29.20
N SER A 41 -15.80 2.14 -29.18
CA SER A 41 -16.82 2.99 -29.83
C SER A 41 -16.94 2.72 -31.33
N THR A 42 -15.89 2.20 -31.95
CA THR A 42 -15.82 1.86 -33.38
C THR A 42 -16.81 0.77 -33.81
N TYR A 43 -17.22 -0.13 -32.91
CA TYR A 43 -18.07 -1.27 -33.27
C TYR A 43 -19.53 -0.88 -33.56
N TYR A 44 -20.06 0.10 -32.82
CA TYR A 44 -21.48 0.49 -32.87
C TYR A 44 -21.70 2.00 -32.89
N ASP A 45 -20.71 2.76 -33.35
CA ASP A 45 -20.77 4.24 -33.49
C ASP A 45 -21.13 4.98 -32.18
N THR A 46 -20.63 4.48 -31.04
CA THR A 46 -20.96 5.02 -29.70
C THR A 46 -19.96 6.08 -29.23
N TRP A 47 -19.34 6.83 -30.15
CA TRP A 47 -18.27 7.79 -29.86
C TRP A 47 -18.66 8.85 -28.83
N LEU A 48 -19.90 9.36 -28.90
CA LEU A 48 -20.37 10.35 -27.94
C LEU A 48 -20.31 9.80 -26.50
N ILE A 49 -20.73 8.55 -26.30
CA ILE A 49 -20.72 7.89 -24.99
C ILE A 49 -19.30 7.59 -24.53
N GLY A 50 -18.46 7.04 -25.42
CA GLY A 50 -17.06 6.72 -25.11
C GLY A 50 -16.25 7.96 -24.74
N LEU A 51 -16.32 9.02 -25.56
CA LEU A 51 -15.59 10.27 -25.36
C LEU A 51 -16.12 11.06 -24.15
N SER A 52 -17.45 11.18 -23.98
CA SER A 52 -18.01 11.91 -22.85
C SER A 52 -17.70 11.21 -21.52
N THR A 53 -17.80 9.88 -21.45
CA THR A 53 -17.46 9.13 -20.24
C THR A 53 -15.99 9.26 -19.89
N ALA A 54 -15.09 9.13 -20.88
CA ALA A 54 -13.66 9.35 -20.70
C ALA A 54 -13.35 10.78 -20.21
N ALA A 55 -13.94 11.79 -20.84
CA ALA A 55 -13.75 13.19 -20.47
C ALA A 55 -14.27 13.49 -19.06
N LEU A 56 -15.43 12.95 -18.68
CA LEU A 56 -16.00 13.10 -17.33
C LEU A 56 -15.15 12.39 -16.28
N ALA A 57 -14.66 11.18 -16.57
CA ALA A 57 -13.80 10.43 -15.65
C ALA A 57 -12.49 11.17 -15.37
N ILE A 58 -11.78 11.59 -16.41
CA ILE A 58 -10.49 12.29 -16.29
C ILE A 58 -10.70 13.71 -15.73
N GLY A 59 -11.70 14.43 -16.24
CA GLY A 59 -12.02 15.79 -15.81
C GLY A 59 -12.40 15.85 -14.34
N SER A 60 -13.27 14.94 -13.88
CA SER A 60 -13.65 14.88 -12.46
C SER A 60 -12.48 14.51 -11.55
N TRP A 61 -11.61 13.57 -11.97
CA TRP A 61 -10.41 13.22 -11.21
C TRP A 61 -9.52 14.43 -10.92
N PHE A 62 -9.18 15.20 -11.96
CA PHE A 62 -8.36 16.39 -11.80
C PHE A 62 -9.10 17.54 -11.10
N ALA A 63 -10.39 17.75 -11.39
CA ALA A 63 -11.19 18.76 -10.72
C ALA A 63 -11.21 18.54 -9.20
N PHE A 64 -11.45 17.31 -8.73
CA PHE A 64 -11.47 17.01 -7.29
C PHE A 64 -10.07 17.04 -6.66
N LYS A 65 -9.02 16.64 -7.37
CA LYS A 65 -7.64 16.81 -6.88
C LYS A 65 -7.26 18.30 -6.72
N LEU A 66 -7.72 19.16 -7.63
CA LEU A 66 -7.42 20.59 -7.59
C LEU A 66 -8.24 21.32 -6.52
N LEU A 67 -9.55 21.04 -6.44
CA LEU A 67 -10.48 21.72 -5.54
C LEU A 67 -10.40 21.20 -4.10
N LEU A 68 -10.07 19.93 -3.90
CA LEU A 68 -10.05 19.26 -2.59
C LEU A 68 -8.77 18.42 -2.39
N PRO A 69 -7.56 19.02 -2.45
CA PRO A 69 -6.28 18.29 -2.50
C PRO A 69 -5.98 17.43 -1.27
N THR A 70 -6.55 17.79 -0.12
CA THR A 70 -6.38 17.06 1.14
C THR A 70 -7.47 16.01 1.38
N HIS A 71 -8.50 15.97 0.54
CA HIS A 71 -9.62 15.05 0.69
C HIS A 71 -9.43 13.80 -0.18
N SER A 72 -10.04 12.69 0.25
CA SER A 72 -10.04 11.43 -0.51
C SER A 72 -11.11 11.37 -1.59
N LEU A 73 -11.76 12.50 -1.93
CA LEU A 73 -12.98 12.48 -2.75
C LEU A 73 -12.71 11.99 -4.17
N HIS A 74 -11.58 12.40 -4.78
CA HIS A 74 -11.19 11.93 -6.11
C HIS A 74 -11.08 10.40 -6.20
N ARG A 75 -10.75 9.72 -5.10
CA ARG A 75 -10.66 8.25 -5.03
C ARG A 75 -12.04 7.57 -5.03
N TYR A 76 -13.00 8.14 -4.30
CA TYR A 76 -14.40 7.68 -4.36
C TYR A 76 -15.01 7.94 -5.74
N VAL A 77 -14.69 9.07 -6.35
CA VAL A 77 -15.13 9.42 -7.70
C VAL A 77 -14.54 8.43 -8.72
N ALA A 78 -13.23 8.16 -8.68
CA ALA A 78 -12.61 7.16 -9.55
C ALA A 78 -13.23 5.76 -9.38
N SER A 79 -13.51 5.35 -8.13
CA SER A 79 -14.23 4.10 -7.87
C SER A 79 -15.60 4.06 -8.56
N GLY A 80 -16.39 5.14 -8.43
CA GLY A 80 -17.66 5.25 -9.12
C GLY A 80 -17.50 5.16 -10.64
N PHE A 81 -16.49 5.84 -11.20
CA PHE A 81 -16.22 5.80 -12.63
C PHE A 81 -15.81 4.43 -13.15
N PHE A 82 -15.12 3.59 -12.38
CA PHE A 82 -14.92 2.20 -12.80
C PHE A 82 -16.26 1.47 -13.00
N GLY A 83 -17.26 1.73 -12.15
CA GLY A 83 -18.62 1.22 -12.33
C GLY A 83 -19.30 1.81 -13.57
N VAL A 84 -19.21 3.14 -13.75
CA VAL A 84 -19.76 3.84 -14.92
C VAL A 84 -19.19 3.28 -16.21
N PHE A 85 -17.88 3.00 -16.25
CA PHE A 85 -17.24 2.38 -17.39
C PHE A 85 -17.75 0.96 -17.66
N VAL A 86 -17.99 0.14 -16.63
CA VAL A 86 -18.62 -1.18 -16.84
C VAL A 86 -19.96 -1.03 -17.55
N GLY A 87 -20.83 -0.15 -17.06
CA GLY A 87 -22.13 0.10 -17.72
C GLY A 87 -21.98 0.67 -19.13
N THR A 88 -20.97 1.53 -19.33
CA THR A 88 -20.61 2.07 -20.65
C THR A 88 -20.18 0.95 -21.59
N PHE A 89 -19.30 0.05 -21.18
CA PHE A 89 -18.82 -1.04 -22.02
C PHE A 89 -19.94 -2.04 -22.36
N ILE A 90 -20.81 -2.34 -21.39
CA ILE A 90 -22.02 -3.16 -21.61
C ILE A 90 -22.90 -2.51 -22.67
N TYR A 91 -23.18 -1.21 -22.54
CA TYR A 91 -23.97 -0.46 -23.53
C TYR A 91 -23.29 -0.47 -24.91
N GLN A 92 -22.01 -0.08 -24.96
CA GLN A 92 -21.27 0.04 -26.21
C GLN A 92 -21.16 -1.27 -26.98
N MET A 93 -21.17 -2.41 -26.29
CA MET A 93 -21.10 -3.74 -26.90
C MET A 93 -22.44 -4.47 -26.90
N HIS A 94 -23.54 -3.73 -26.79
CA HIS A 94 -24.91 -4.24 -26.84
C HIS A 94 -25.16 -5.44 -25.91
N GLY A 95 -24.67 -5.36 -24.67
CA GLY A 95 -24.91 -6.36 -23.64
C GLY A 95 -23.94 -7.55 -23.68
N LEU A 96 -22.82 -7.44 -24.40
CA LEU A 96 -21.81 -8.50 -24.44
C LEU A 96 -21.39 -8.91 -23.03
N PHE A 97 -21.49 -10.21 -22.73
CA PHE A 97 -21.33 -10.73 -21.37
C PHE A 97 -19.96 -10.40 -20.78
N GLU A 98 -18.91 -10.45 -21.61
CA GLU A 98 -17.53 -10.21 -21.22
C GLU A 98 -17.30 -8.81 -20.62
N MET A 99 -18.11 -7.82 -21.03
CA MET A 99 -17.98 -6.46 -20.52
C MET A 99 -18.32 -6.34 -19.03
N HIS A 100 -19.09 -7.28 -18.48
CA HIS A 100 -19.36 -7.36 -17.04
C HIS A 100 -18.10 -7.68 -16.24
N PHE A 101 -17.12 -8.38 -16.83
CA PHE A 101 -15.92 -8.79 -16.09
C PHE A 101 -15.04 -7.60 -15.67
N PHE A 102 -15.22 -6.42 -16.30
CA PHE A 102 -14.56 -5.19 -15.88
C PHE A 102 -14.95 -4.76 -14.46
N ALA A 103 -16.11 -5.19 -13.93
CA ALA A 103 -16.45 -4.99 -12.52
C ALA A 103 -15.43 -5.66 -11.57
N PHE A 104 -14.99 -6.87 -11.92
CA PHE A 104 -14.00 -7.61 -11.14
C PHE A 104 -12.62 -6.94 -11.23
N ILE A 105 -12.25 -6.48 -12.43
CA ILE A 105 -10.99 -5.76 -12.66
C ILE A 105 -10.98 -4.46 -11.84
N GLY A 106 -12.04 -3.65 -11.91
CA GLY A 106 -12.18 -2.42 -11.13
C GLY A 106 -12.10 -2.67 -9.62
N SER A 107 -12.83 -3.68 -9.13
CA SER A 107 -12.79 -4.08 -7.72
C SER A 107 -11.38 -4.51 -7.27
N ALA A 108 -10.67 -5.27 -8.09
CA ALA A 108 -9.30 -5.70 -7.81
C ALA A 108 -8.31 -4.53 -7.78
N ILE A 109 -8.41 -3.58 -8.73
CA ILE A 109 -7.59 -2.36 -8.75
C ILE A 109 -7.74 -1.59 -7.43
N LEU A 110 -8.98 -1.43 -6.94
CA LEU A 110 -9.27 -0.67 -5.72
C LEU A 110 -8.66 -1.27 -4.44
N ILE A 111 -8.18 -2.51 -4.46
CA ILE A 111 -7.44 -3.11 -3.34
C ILE A 111 -6.16 -2.33 -3.02
N VAL A 112 -5.53 -1.71 -4.02
CA VAL A 112 -4.27 -0.95 -3.86
C VAL A 112 -4.39 0.16 -2.82
N TYR A 113 -5.59 0.71 -2.66
CA TYR A 113 -5.87 1.73 -1.66
C TYR A 113 -5.95 1.20 -0.24
N GLN A 114 -5.95 -0.12 -0.03
CA GLN A 114 -6.09 -0.74 1.30
C GLN A 114 -7.23 -0.12 2.14
N ASN A 115 -8.32 0.25 1.49
CA ASN A 115 -9.48 0.84 2.14
C ASN A 115 -10.73 0.31 1.46
N TRP A 116 -11.40 -0.60 2.16
CA TRP A 116 -12.61 -1.27 1.68
C TRP A 116 -13.73 -0.30 1.30
N ARG A 117 -13.76 0.92 1.86
CA ARG A 117 -14.78 1.92 1.56
C ARG A 117 -14.79 2.36 0.11
N TYR A 118 -13.65 2.30 -0.58
CA TYR A 118 -13.62 2.63 -2.00
C TYR A 118 -14.31 1.57 -2.85
N GLN A 119 -14.68 0.40 -2.33
CA GLN A 119 -15.53 -0.54 -3.07
C GLN A 119 -16.99 -0.07 -3.18
N ILE A 120 -17.44 0.78 -2.26
CA ILE A 120 -18.86 1.17 -2.12
C ILE A 120 -19.38 1.88 -3.39
N PRO A 121 -18.73 2.95 -3.91
CA PRO A 121 -19.25 3.64 -5.10
C PRO A 121 -19.35 2.71 -6.32
N LEU A 122 -18.33 1.88 -6.54
CA LEU A 122 -18.30 0.86 -7.60
C LEU A 122 -19.50 -0.09 -7.52
N ILE A 123 -19.69 -0.77 -6.37
CA ILE A 123 -20.75 -1.77 -6.25
C ILE A 123 -22.14 -1.15 -6.24
N THR A 124 -22.29 0.04 -5.64
CA THR A 124 -23.56 0.77 -5.67
C THR A 124 -23.98 1.06 -7.11
N PHE A 125 -23.05 1.56 -7.94
CA PHE A 125 -23.36 1.79 -9.35
C PHE A 125 -23.69 0.49 -10.08
N ILE A 126 -22.88 -0.56 -9.92
CA ILE A 126 -23.09 -1.85 -10.58
C ILE A 126 -24.47 -2.42 -10.26
N VAL A 127 -24.84 -2.48 -8.98
CA VAL A 127 -26.12 -3.05 -8.55
C VAL A 127 -27.29 -2.26 -9.13
N ILE A 128 -27.23 -0.92 -9.08
CA ILE A 128 -28.29 -0.07 -9.64
C ILE A 128 -28.38 -0.27 -11.16
N HIS A 129 -27.24 -0.21 -11.86
CA HIS A 129 -27.19 -0.38 -13.30
C HIS A 129 -27.76 -1.75 -13.72
N HIS A 130 -27.31 -2.84 -13.10
CA HIS A 130 -27.75 -4.19 -13.47
C HIS A 130 -29.23 -4.40 -13.16
N ALA A 131 -29.71 -3.97 -11.99
CA ALA A 131 -31.12 -4.12 -11.63
C ALA A 131 -32.04 -3.31 -12.54
N VAL A 132 -31.69 -2.04 -12.80
CA VAL A 132 -32.51 -1.15 -13.64
C VAL A 132 -32.46 -1.59 -15.10
N PHE A 133 -31.27 -1.86 -15.66
CA PHE A 133 -31.14 -2.19 -17.07
C PHE A 133 -31.68 -3.59 -17.39
N ALA A 134 -31.52 -4.56 -16.50
CA ALA A 134 -32.19 -5.86 -16.65
C ALA A 134 -33.71 -5.69 -16.66
N TYR A 135 -34.27 -4.92 -15.71
CA TYR A 135 -35.71 -4.67 -15.67
C TYR A 135 -36.22 -3.98 -16.95
N LEU A 136 -35.55 -2.91 -17.39
CA LEU A 136 -35.94 -2.16 -18.59
C LEU A 136 -35.84 -3.03 -19.85
N GLN A 137 -34.75 -3.78 -20.03
CA GLN A 137 -34.58 -4.68 -21.16
C GLN A 137 -35.67 -5.76 -21.20
N TYR A 138 -35.92 -6.44 -20.07
CA TYR A 138 -36.92 -7.51 -20.01
C TYR A 138 -38.37 -7.00 -20.04
N SER A 139 -38.58 -5.70 -19.81
CA SER A 139 -39.86 -5.02 -20.06
C SER A 139 -40.09 -4.69 -21.54
N GLY A 140 -39.16 -5.03 -22.43
CA GLY A 140 -39.26 -4.82 -23.87
C GLY A 140 -38.80 -3.43 -24.34
N MET A 141 -38.09 -2.66 -23.50
CA MET A 141 -37.54 -1.37 -23.91
C MET A 141 -36.38 -1.57 -24.89
N SER A 142 -36.53 -1.06 -26.11
CA SER A 142 -35.48 -1.09 -27.12
C SER A 142 -34.34 -0.13 -26.79
N GLY A 143 -33.12 -0.46 -27.23
CA GLY A 143 -31.93 0.37 -27.02
C GLY A 143 -31.35 0.35 -25.60
N VAL A 144 -31.91 -0.48 -24.71
CA VAL A 144 -31.32 -0.77 -23.40
C VAL A 144 -30.63 -2.12 -23.45
N TYR A 145 -29.35 -2.13 -23.06
CA TYR A 145 -28.53 -3.32 -23.09
C TYR A 145 -27.99 -3.64 -21.70
N PHE A 146 -28.46 -4.74 -21.15
CA PHE A 146 -27.90 -5.46 -20.00
C PHE A 146 -27.22 -6.74 -20.48
N THR A 147 -27.86 -7.51 -21.36
CA THR A 147 -27.30 -8.75 -21.92
C THR A 147 -27.73 -8.93 -23.37
N GLN A 148 -26.99 -9.71 -24.16
CA GLN A 148 -27.39 -10.10 -25.52
C GLN A 148 -28.58 -11.07 -25.57
N LEU A 149 -28.94 -11.68 -24.43
CA LEU A 149 -30.10 -12.55 -24.34
C LEU A 149 -31.39 -11.73 -24.26
N GLU A 150 -32.44 -12.14 -24.98
CA GLU A 150 -33.77 -11.54 -24.85
C GLU A 150 -34.33 -11.66 -23.43
N TYR A 151 -33.96 -12.73 -22.72
CA TYR A 151 -34.38 -13.00 -21.35
C TYR A 151 -33.29 -13.72 -20.56
N MET A 152 -33.19 -13.41 -19.26
CA MET A 152 -32.42 -14.17 -18.28
C MET A 152 -33.35 -14.58 -17.14
N SER A 153 -33.29 -15.85 -16.73
CA SER A 153 -34.09 -16.31 -15.61
C SER A 153 -33.71 -15.57 -14.31
N LEU A 154 -34.68 -15.35 -13.44
CA LEU A 154 -34.45 -14.74 -12.12
C LEU A 154 -33.38 -15.49 -11.32
N HIS A 155 -33.36 -16.82 -11.40
CA HIS A 155 -32.35 -17.64 -10.73
C HIS A 155 -30.93 -17.34 -11.26
N THR A 156 -30.75 -17.31 -12.58
CA THR A 156 -29.46 -16.97 -13.21
C THR A 156 -29.01 -15.56 -12.82
N PHE A 157 -29.93 -14.59 -12.82
CA PHE A 157 -29.63 -13.22 -12.41
C PHE A 157 -29.18 -13.15 -10.94
N ILE A 158 -29.86 -13.87 -10.04
CA ILE A 158 -29.46 -13.94 -8.62
C ILE A 158 -28.06 -14.53 -8.49
N TYR A 159 -27.73 -15.62 -9.19
CA TYR A 159 -26.36 -16.17 -9.17
C TYR A 159 -25.34 -15.16 -9.68
N HIS A 160 -25.62 -14.48 -10.79
CA HIS A 160 -24.75 -13.45 -11.34
C HIS A 160 -24.50 -12.30 -10.33
N ALA A 161 -25.57 -11.79 -9.72
CA ALA A 161 -25.49 -10.74 -8.70
C ALA A 161 -24.71 -11.20 -7.45
N CYS A 162 -24.96 -12.43 -6.97
CA CYS A 162 -24.23 -13.02 -5.86
C CYS A 162 -22.74 -13.14 -6.14
N LEU A 163 -22.34 -13.52 -7.36
CA LEU A 163 -20.93 -13.58 -7.75
C LEU A 163 -20.28 -12.19 -7.73
N ALA A 164 -20.95 -11.18 -8.31
CA ALA A 164 -20.45 -9.80 -8.30
C ALA A 164 -20.26 -9.28 -6.87
N ILE A 165 -21.27 -9.44 -6.01
CA ILE A 165 -21.23 -9.03 -4.61
C ILE A 165 -20.12 -9.77 -3.86
N THR A 166 -19.99 -11.09 -4.06
CA THR A 166 -18.97 -11.92 -3.40
C THR A 166 -17.57 -11.43 -3.73
N VAL A 167 -17.27 -11.15 -5.00
CA VAL A 167 -15.94 -10.66 -5.38
C VAL A 167 -15.67 -9.29 -4.75
N VAL A 168 -16.63 -8.37 -4.78
CA VAL A 168 -16.46 -7.06 -4.13
C VAL A 168 -16.22 -7.20 -2.63
N MET A 169 -16.93 -8.10 -1.95
CA MET A 169 -16.71 -8.38 -0.53
C MET A 169 -15.31 -8.96 -0.28
N VAL A 170 -14.85 -9.90 -1.11
CA VAL A 170 -13.50 -10.48 -1.00
C VAL A 170 -12.43 -9.41 -1.22
N CYS A 171 -12.55 -8.58 -2.27
CA CYS A 171 -11.62 -7.48 -2.52
C CYS A 171 -11.63 -6.45 -1.38
N GLY A 172 -12.82 -6.11 -0.86
CA GLY A 172 -12.97 -5.23 0.30
C GLY A 172 -12.32 -5.80 1.57
N TYR A 173 -12.53 -7.09 1.83
CA TYR A 173 -11.88 -7.81 2.94
C TYR A 173 -10.36 -7.76 2.83
N TRP A 174 -9.80 -8.08 1.65
CA TRP A 174 -8.35 -8.03 1.43
C TRP A 174 -7.79 -6.62 1.56
N ALA A 175 -8.49 -5.59 1.04
CA ALA A 175 -8.08 -4.21 1.21
C ALA A 175 -7.99 -3.82 2.70
N HIS A 176 -8.98 -4.23 3.51
CA HIS A 176 -8.96 -3.99 4.96
C HIS A 176 -7.87 -4.80 5.68
N HIS A 177 -7.67 -6.05 5.27
CA HIS A 177 -6.64 -6.91 5.84
C HIS A 177 -5.23 -6.38 5.56
N PHE A 178 -4.95 -5.98 4.32
CA PHE A 178 -3.66 -5.38 3.95
C PHE A 178 -3.37 -4.09 4.71
N LYS A 179 -4.38 -3.27 4.99
CA LYS A 179 -4.20 -2.10 5.86
C LYS A 179 -3.67 -2.48 7.25
N LYS A 180 -4.22 -3.53 7.85
CA LYS A 180 -3.76 -4.00 9.17
C LYS A 180 -2.33 -4.52 9.09
N LEU A 181 -1.99 -5.30 8.06
CA LEU A 181 -0.64 -5.82 7.85
C LEU A 181 0.38 -4.69 7.64
N THR A 182 0.10 -3.74 6.74
CA THR A 182 0.98 -2.60 6.47
C THR A 182 1.26 -1.78 7.73
N LEU A 183 0.25 -1.54 8.57
CA LEU A 183 0.45 -0.83 9.84
C LEU A 183 1.23 -1.64 10.88
N ALA A 184 1.01 -2.96 10.94
CA ALA A 184 1.77 -3.84 11.83
C ALA A 184 3.25 -3.92 11.42
N ASP A 185 3.52 -4.03 10.13
CA ASP A 185 4.87 -4.06 9.58
C ASP A 185 5.60 -2.73 9.81
N ALA A 186 4.92 -1.61 9.63
CA ALA A 186 5.47 -0.29 9.95
C ALA A 186 5.81 -0.14 11.45
N ALA A 187 4.97 -0.67 12.34
CA ALA A 187 5.25 -0.68 13.79
C ALA A 187 6.51 -1.50 14.11
N LYS A 188 6.61 -2.69 13.52
CA LYS A 188 7.75 -3.59 13.70
C LYS A 188 9.04 -3.00 13.12
N SER A 189 8.97 -2.34 11.97
CA SER A 189 10.11 -1.66 11.35
C SER A 189 10.64 -0.53 12.23
N LEU A 190 9.76 0.28 12.82
CA LEU A 190 10.14 1.33 13.76
C LEU A 190 10.79 0.75 15.02
N GLU A 191 10.21 -0.32 15.58
CA GLU A 191 10.80 -1.01 16.73
C GLU A 191 12.20 -1.56 16.42
N LEU A 192 12.37 -2.18 15.26
CA LEU A 192 13.66 -2.69 14.80
C LEU A 192 14.69 -1.57 14.64
N SER A 193 14.31 -0.43 14.06
CA SER A 193 15.17 0.75 13.93
C SER A 193 15.64 1.26 15.30
N ASN A 194 14.72 1.38 16.27
CA ASN A 194 15.07 1.81 17.62
C ASN A 194 16.03 0.83 18.32
N ARG A 195 15.82 -0.48 18.14
CA ARG A 195 16.73 -1.52 18.66
C ARG A 195 18.11 -1.43 18.01
N MET A 196 18.18 -1.19 16.71
CA MET A 196 19.44 -1.04 15.98
C MET A 196 20.23 0.18 16.49
N ASP A 197 19.55 1.31 16.72
CA ASP A 197 20.18 2.51 17.30
C ASP A 197 20.72 2.26 18.71
N LEU A 198 20.01 1.47 19.53
CA LEU A 198 20.49 1.08 20.85
C LEU A 198 21.73 0.19 20.75
N VAL A 199 21.71 -0.81 19.87
CA VAL A 199 22.86 -1.70 19.61
C VAL A 199 24.06 -0.88 19.13
N ASN A 200 23.87 0.07 18.21
CA ASN A 200 24.94 0.96 17.73
C ASN A 200 25.53 1.81 18.86
N LYS A 201 24.69 2.36 19.75
CA LYS A 201 25.16 3.09 20.94
C LYS A 201 25.93 2.18 21.90
N MET A 202 25.46 0.96 22.13
CA MET A 202 26.14 -0.02 22.98
C MET A 202 27.49 -0.43 22.39
N ASN A 203 27.54 -0.72 21.09
CA ASN A 203 28.80 -1.04 20.38
C ASN A 203 29.80 0.10 20.50
N LYS A 204 29.38 1.36 20.30
CA LYS A 204 30.26 2.52 20.46
C LYS A 204 30.81 2.65 21.88
N LYS A 205 29.99 2.41 22.91
CA LYS A 205 30.44 2.39 24.31
C LYS A 205 31.42 1.25 24.56
N LEU A 206 31.11 0.05 24.05
CA LEU A 206 31.97 -1.13 24.20
C LEU A 206 33.34 -0.90 23.57
N THR A 207 33.40 -0.36 22.36
CA THR A 207 34.67 -0.01 21.69
C THR A 207 35.46 1.01 22.51
N LYS A 208 34.80 2.04 23.05
CA LYS A 208 35.47 3.03 23.91
C LYS A 208 36.05 2.37 25.17
N SER A 209 35.27 1.53 25.84
CA SER A 209 35.73 0.82 27.04
C SER A 209 36.85 -0.19 26.72
N GLN A 210 36.82 -0.85 25.58
CA GLN A 210 37.93 -1.71 25.11
C GLN A 210 39.21 -0.89 24.89
N GLN A 211 39.11 0.30 24.29
CA GLN A 211 40.26 1.19 24.10
C GLN A 211 40.81 1.69 25.45
N GLU A 212 39.94 2.11 26.37
CA GLU A 212 40.35 2.52 27.72
C GLU A 212 41.03 1.39 28.50
N LEU A 213 40.51 0.15 28.38
CA LEU A 213 41.14 -1.04 28.96
C LEU A 213 42.50 -1.34 28.34
N SER A 214 42.66 -1.21 27.02
CA SER A 214 43.94 -1.40 26.33
C SER A 214 45.00 -0.44 26.87
N VAL A 215 44.66 0.86 26.97
CA VAL A 215 45.59 1.89 27.48
C VAL A 215 46.01 1.58 28.92
N LYS A 216 45.06 1.24 29.79
CA LYS A 216 45.38 0.87 31.18
C LYS A 216 46.26 -0.38 31.26
N ASN A 217 46.06 -1.34 30.36
CA ASN A 217 46.87 -2.55 30.31
C ASN A 217 48.32 -2.23 29.89
N ASP A 218 48.50 -1.32 28.92
CA ASP A 218 49.82 -0.85 28.49
C ASP A 218 50.54 -0.06 29.62
N GLU A 219 49.83 0.81 30.33
CA GLU A 219 50.34 1.52 31.51
C GLU A 219 50.77 0.57 32.62
N LEU A 220 49.98 -0.49 32.85
CA LEU A 220 50.26 -1.51 33.85
C LEU A 220 51.55 -2.28 33.50
N GLU A 221 51.70 -2.74 32.25
CA GLU A 221 52.91 -3.45 31.81
C GLU A 221 54.15 -2.56 31.85
N ASN A 222 54.03 -1.27 31.50
CA ASN A 222 55.12 -0.30 31.65
C ASN A 222 55.50 -0.06 33.13
N THR A 223 54.52 0.00 34.02
CA THR A 223 54.77 0.17 35.45
C THR A 223 55.46 -1.07 36.03
N LYS A 224 55.00 -2.27 35.64
CA LYS A 224 55.59 -3.55 36.02
C LYS A 224 57.04 -3.68 35.55
N SER A 225 57.34 -3.34 34.28
CA SER A 225 58.71 -3.38 33.75
C SER A 225 59.64 -2.42 34.49
N LYS A 226 59.17 -1.19 34.78
CA LYS A 226 59.91 -0.21 35.56
C LYS A 226 60.20 -0.70 36.98
N LEU A 227 59.21 -1.29 37.65
CA LEU A 227 59.39 -1.89 38.98
C LEU A 227 60.44 -3.00 38.95
N LEU A 228 60.35 -3.95 38.01
CA LEU A 228 61.34 -5.02 37.84
C LEU A 228 62.76 -4.46 37.68
N SER A 229 62.94 -3.43 36.84
CA SER A 229 64.25 -2.79 36.65
C SER A 229 64.78 -2.11 37.92
N LEU A 230 63.89 -1.55 38.75
CA LEU A 230 64.27 -0.94 40.04
C LEU A 230 64.68 -2.02 41.04
N THR A 231 63.95 -3.14 41.09
CA THR A 231 64.27 -4.29 41.94
C THR A 231 65.62 -4.89 41.55
N GLU A 232 65.91 -5.05 40.26
CA GLU A 232 67.22 -5.50 39.78
C GLU A 232 68.34 -4.52 40.14
N LYS A 233 68.12 -3.20 39.97
CA LYS A 233 69.10 -2.18 40.38
C LYS A 233 69.36 -2.23 41.88
N GLN A 234 68.32 -2.38 42.70
CA GLN A 234 68.48 -2.55 44.15
C GLN A 234 69.27 -3.81 44.48
N ALA A 235 68.94 -4.96 43.90
CA ALA A 235 69.66 -6.21 44.11
C ALA A 235 71.16 -6.09 43.76
N ASN A 236 71.47 -5.48 42.61
CA ASN A 236 72.84 -5.23 42.18
C ASN A 236 73.59 -4.26 43.12
N MET A 237 72.90 -3.24 43.64
CA MET A 237 73.47 -2.31 44.62
C MET A 237 73.80 -3.04 45.94
N TYR A 238 72.91 -3.88 46.45
CA TYR A 238 73.15 -4.70 47.63
C TYR A 238 74.34 -5.66 47.44
N GLU A 239 74.44 -6.31 46.28
CA GLU A 239 75.59 -7.15 45.90
C GLU A 239 76.92 -6.37 45.91
N ARG A 240 76.93 -5.14 45.38
CA ARG A 240 78.12 -4.27 45.38
C ARG A 240 78.53 -3.85 46.79
N LEU A 241 77.57 -3.44 47.61
CA LEU A 241 77.82 -3.09 49.02
C LEU A 241 78.37 -4.29 49.80
N ARG A 242 77.84 -5.49 49.57
CA ARG A 242 78.35 -6.73 50.17
C ARG A 242 79.79 -7.05 49.74
N LYS A 243 80.15 -6.82 48.46
CA LYS A 243 81.50 -7.10 47.93
C LYS A 243 82.55 -6.05 48.31
N GLY A 244 82.15 -4.80 48.57
CA GLY A 244 83.05 -3.71 48.98
C GLY A 244 83.37 -3.66 50.48
N VAL A 245 82.86 -4.62 51.27
CA VAL A 245 83.05 -4.71 52.74
C VAL A 245 84.08 -5.80 53.13
N ASN A 246 84.81 -6.36 52.15
CA ASN A 246 85.96 -7.25 52.40
C ASN A 246 87.29 -6.55 52.08
#